data_AF-A0A843CEF5-F1
#
_entry.id   AF-A0A843CEF5-F1
#
_cell.length_a   1.000
_cell.length_b   1.000
_cell.length_c   1.000
_cell.angle_alpha   90.00
_cell.angle_beta   90.00
_cell.angle_gamma   90.00
#
_symmetry.space_group_name_H-M   'P 1'
#
loop_
_entity.id
_entity.type
_entity.pdbx_description
1 polymer ?
#
loop_
_entity_poly.entity_id
_entity_poly.type
_entity_poly.pdbx_seq_one_letter_code
_entity_poly.pdbx_strand_id
1 'polypeptide(L)'
;MLMIPNAFSDPILTVQDLIIEKYVSGLCCTVTTMTFVGDDILILQKSDGVVRLIKDGILQEKPVLDVDVNSIGESGMLGIASVDSSVYLYFTEANADGGKPLGNRIYKYEWDGNALINPILLKELPSADYHNGGAMVAGLDDEVYAVIGDTGRYGLLQNKPLELLKDSDVTMRDNGVILQVESEGPYYAMGIRNSFGLAVDPNTGNLWDTENGDDNFDEINLVQEKFNSGWIAIMGPATESQLSNLPGYRDYVYDDPEFSWEKPVALTGLAFTKFQETPNYDNSLFVADCNNGNLYKFELNKERNGFEFTSSWLKDNVINRNETMDEIIVGTGFGCISDVERGPDGFLYVVSLSEGVIYRILPKNLLSLTDPNIDGGGCLIATATYGSELSSQVQQLRELRDNSLLKTKFGSSFMVGFNEFYYSFSPTIADWERQNPVFKEAVKIAITPMISSLSILNYVDMDSEVKVFVYGIVIISLNVGMYFVAPAIVIVNIRDLYNRKSR
;
A
#
# COMPACT_ATOMS: atom_id res chain seq x y z
N MET A 1 -4.15 28.56 11.39
CA MET A 1 -5.17 27.61 11.89
C MET A 1 -5.98 27.17 10.69
N LEU A 2 -5.43 26.23 9.93
CA LEU A 2 -6.07 25.65 8.75
C LEU A 2 -6.96 24.51 9.23
N MET A 3 -8.23 24.55 8.82
CA MET A 3 -9.17 23.47 9.07
C MET A 3 -8.73 22.25 8.27
N ILE A 4 -8.46 21.15 8.97
CA ILE A 4 -8.30 19.81 8.41
C ILE A 4 -9.68 19.41 7.90
N PRO A 5 -9.91 19.23 6.58
CA PRO A 5 -11.17 18.69 6.11
C PRO A 5 -11.35 17.26 6.61
N ASN A 6 -12.60 16.90 6.86
CA ASN A 6 -13.07 15.61 7.36
C ASN A 6 -12.31 14.41 6.76
N ALA A 7 -12.06 13.41 7.60
CA ALA A 7 -11.64 12.07 7.20
C ALA A 7 -12.34 11.66 5.89
N PHE A 8 -11.54 11.32 4.87
CA PHE A 8 -12.06 10.69 3.67
C PHE A 8 -12.87 9.45 4.09
N SER A 9 -13.94 9.14 3.35
CA SER A 9 -14.61 7.85 3.48
C SER A 9 -13.58 6.74 3.31
N ASP A 10 -13.73 5.63 4.04
CA ASP A 10 -12.87 4.46 3.82
C ASP A 10 -12.83 4.10 2.32
N PRO A 11 -11.68 3.66 1.79
CA PRO A 11 -11.56 3.41 0.37
C PRO A 11 -12.53 2.33 -0.09
N ILE A 12 -13.04 2.48 -1.31
CA ILE A 12 -14.02 1.56 -1.91
C ILE A 12 -13.52 1.05 -3.25
N LEU A 13 -13.89 -0.18 -3.59
CA LEU A 13 -13.74 -0.73 -4.95
C LEU A 13 -15.09 -0.73 -5.67
N THR A 14 -15.06 -0.51 -6.97
CA THR A 14 -16.22 -0.61 -7.86
C THR A 14 -16.52 -2.07 -8.25
N VAL A 15 -15.53 -2.95 -8.08
CA VAL A 15 -15.61 -4.40 -8.32
C VAL A 15 -15.98 -5.18 -7.05
N GLN A 16 -16.55 -6.37 -7.20
CA GLN A 16 -17.10 -7.16 -6.08
C GLN A 16 -16.25 -8.39 -5.71
N ASP A 17 -15.34 -8.78 -6.57
CA ASP A 17 -14.46 -9.95 -6.46
C ASP A 17 -13.11 -9.62 -5.83
N LEU A 18 -12.80 -8.34 -5.62
CA LEU A 18 -11.68 -7.85 -4.82
C LEU A 18 -12.18 -7.17 -3.54
N ILE A 19 -11.34 -7.09 -2.52
CA ILE A 19 -11.56 -6.36 -1.28
C ILE A 19 -10.32 -5.58 -0.86
N ILE A 20 -10.50 -4.58 -0.01
CA ILE A 20 -9.43 -3.75 0.55
C ILE A 20 -9.23 -4.10 2.02
N GLU A 21 -7.98 -4.26 2.42
CA GLU A 21 -7.53 -4.41 3.79
C GLU A 21 -6.60 -3.25 4.16
N LYS A 22 -6.73 -2.67 5.36
CA LYS A 22 -5.71 -1.79 5.92
C LYS A 22 -4.55 -2.66 6.41
N TYR A 23 -3.51 -2.80 5.60
CA TYR A 23 -2.40 -3.71 5.88
C TYR A 23 -1.48 -3.18 6.97
N VAL A 24 -1.00 -1.94 6.85
CA VAL A 24 -0.25 -1.24 7.91
C VAL A 24 -0.74 0.20 8.00
N SER A 25 -0.92 0.70 9.22
CA SER A 25 -1.44 2.05 9.48
C SER A 25 -0.60 2.81 10.50
N GLY A 26 -0.86 4.11 10.64
CA GLY A 26 -0.13 4.96 11.58
C GLY A 26 1.29 5.27 11.12
N LEU A 27 1.53 5.21 9.81
CA LEU A 27 2.80 5.57 9.21
C LEU A 27 2.95 7.09 9.26
N CYS A 28 4.10 7.57 9.73
CA CYS A 28 4.39 8.99 9.83
C CYS A 28 5.33 9.45 8.71
N CYS A 29 5.63 10.75 8.73
CA CYS A 29 6.85 11.28 8.14
C CYS A 29 6.87 11.19 6.59
N THR A 30 5.67 11.11 6.02
CA THR A 30 5.36 11.06 4.58
C THR A 30 5.97 9.84 3.91
N VAL A 31 5.21 8.74 3.87
CA VAL A 31 5.64 7.51 3.17
C VAL A 31 5.49 7.72 1.67
N THR A 32 6.59 7.58 0.92
CA THR A 32 6.62 7.83 -0.53
C THR A 32 6.35 6.56 -1.33
N THR A 33 7.08 5.49 -1.05
CA THR A 33 7.07 4.26 -1.86
C THR A 33 7.51 3.08 -1.00
N MET A 34 7.42 1.87 -1.55
CA MET A 34 7.85 0.63 -0.93
C MET A 34 8.53 -0.30 -1.93
N THR A 35 9.29 -1.27 -1.42
CA THR A 35 9.73 -2.42 -2.22
C THR A 35 9.69 -3.69 -1.40
N PHE A 36 9.61 -4.84 -2.08
CA PHE A 36 9.71 -6.14 -1.44
C PHE A 36 11.16 -6.63 -1.42
N VAL A 37 11.59 -7.23 -0.31
CA VAL A 37 12.85 -7.96 -0.24
C VAL A 37 12.58 -9.35 0.33
N GLY A 38 12.41 -10.32 -0.57
CA GLY A 38 11.72 -11.56 -0.22
C GLY A 38 10.25 -11.27 0.10
N ASP A 39 9.77 -11.76 1.24
CA ASP A 39 8.40 -11.50 1.73
C ASP A 39 8.30 -10.26 2.64
N ASP A 40 9.44 -9.66 2.99
CA ASP A 40 9.50 -8.44 3.81
C ASP A 40 9.30 -7.20 2.93
N ILE A 41 8.80 -6.11 3.53
CA ILE A 41 8.61 -4.82 2.84
C ILE A 41 9.51 -3.76 3.45
N LEU A 42 10.25 -3.04 2.60
CA LEU A 42 10.94 -1.81 2.96
C LEU A 42 10.11 -0.61 2.51
N ILE A 43 9.93 0.38 3.38
CA ILE A 43 9.20 1.62 3.08
C ILE A 43 10.10 2.83 3.32
N LEU A 44 9.89 3.88 2.54
CA LEU A 44 10.65 5.12 2.63
C LEU A 44 9.88 6.19 3.40
N GLN A 45 10.56 6.88 4.32
CA GLN A 45 10.04 8.08 4.96
C GLN A 45 10.74 9.31 4.34
N LYS A 46 9.96 10.12 3.62
CA LYS A 46 10.48 11.21 2.79
C LYS A 46 11.24 12.26 3.59
N SER A 47 10.68 12.64 4.73
CA SER A 47 11.04 13.91 5.40
C SER A 47 12.25 13.81 6.32
N ASP A 48 12.56 12.61 6.80
CA ASP A 48 13.58 12.29 7.79
C ASP A 48 14.56 11.22 7.30
N GLY A 49 14.48 10.80 6.03
CA GLY A 49 15.51 9.96 5.41
C GLY A 49 15.58 8.53 5.95
N VAL A 50 14.51 8.09 6.63
CA VAL A 50 14.48 6.78 7.27
C VAL A 50 13.92 5.71 6.33
N VAL A 51 14.56 4.55 6.30
CA VAL A 51 14.01 3.33 5.70
C VAL A 51 13.51 2.42 6.81
N ARG A 52 12.23 2.02 6.72
CA ARG A 52 11.56 1.18 7.72
C ARG A 52 11.26 -0.20 7.16
N LEU A 53 11.28 -1.19 8.05
CA LEU A 53 10.96 -2.57 7.73
C LEU A 53 9.54 -2.91 8.22
N ILE A 54 8.75 -3.50 7.35
CA ILE A 54 7.53 -4.22 7.69
C ILE A 54 7.81 -5.71 7.46
N LYS A 55 7.60 -6.50 8.52
CA LYS A 55 7.83 -7.94 8.53
C LYS A 55 6.60 -8.63 9.10
N ASP A 56 6.07 -9.62 8.37
CA ASP A 56 4.83 -10.32 8.71
C ASP A 56 3.63 -9.36 8.95
N GLY A 57 3.55 -8.27 8.17
CA GLY A 57 2.52 -7.23 8.34
C GLY A 57 2.72 -6.31 9.54
N ILE A 58 3.87 -6.39 10.23
CA ILE A 58 4.16 -5.59 11.42
C ILE A 58 5.32 -4.64 11.13
N LEU A 59 5.07 -3.33 11.30
CA LEU A 59 6.11 -2.30 11.26
C LEU A 59 7.10 -2.51 12.42
N GLN A 60 8.38 -2.67 12.10
CA GLN A 60 9.43 -2.87 13.08
C GLN A 60 9.80 -1.55 13.77
N GLU A 61 10.16 -1.65 15.06
CA GLU A 61 10.50 -0.50 15.90
C GLU A 61 11.78 0.21 15.41
N LYS A 62 12.79 -0.56 15.03
CA LYS A 62 14.07 -0.02 14.58
C LYS A 62 14.07 0.23 13.07
N PRO A 63 14.58 1.37 12.60
CA PRO A 63 14.83 1.58 11.18
C PRO A 63 15.96 0.68 10.69
N VAL A 64 15.96 0.39 9.40
CA VAL A 64 17.04 -0.38 8.74
C VAL A 64 18.11 0.52 8.14
N LEU A 65 17.79 1.79 7.94
CA LEU A 65 18.68 2.85 7.49
C LEU A 65 18.12 4.21 7.92
N ASP A 66 19.02 5.14 8.21
CA ASP A 66 18.73 6.53 8.54
C ASP A 66 19.87 7.39 7.94
N VAL A 67 19.52 8.29 7.02
CA VAL A 67 20.47 9.14 6.28
C VAL A 67 19.92 10.57 6.17
N ASP A 68 20.82 11.56 6.19
CA ASP A 68 20.42 12.96 6.11
C ASP A 68 19.84 13.32 4.73
N VAL A 69 18.57 13.76 4.69
CA VAL A 69 17.90 14.17 3.46
C VAL A 69 17.42 15.63 3.48
N ASN A 70 17.39 16.26 2.31
CA ASN A 70 16.65 17.51 2.13
C ASN A 70 15.16 17.18 1.98
N SER A 71 14.27 17.94 2.62
CA SER A 71 12.83 17.64 2.65
C SER A 71 11.94 18.78 2.14
N ILE A 72 12.50 19.68 1.32
CA ILE A 72 11.80 20.84 0.75
C ILE A 72 11.06 20.45 -0.53
N GLY A 73 9.74 20.71 -0.56
CA GLY A 73 8.93 20.43 -1.74
C GLY A 73 8.91 18.92 -2.02
N GLU A 74 9.32 18.52 -3.22
CA GLU A 74 9.37 17.11 -3.64
C GLU A 74 10.65 16.38 -3.23
N SER A 75 11.68 17.07 -2.71
CA SER A 75 12.92 16.41 -2.29
C SER A 75 12.74 15.55 -1.02
N GLY A 76 13.61 14.56 -0.84
CA GLY A 76 13.57 13.65 0.31
C GLY A 76 14.10 12.27 -0.02
N MET A 77 13.62 11.28 0.70
CA MET A 77 13.74 9.86 0.35
C MET A 77 12.65 9.49 -0.67
N LEU A 78 13.02 9.21 -1.92
CA LEU A 78 12.09 9.25 -3.06
C LEU A 78 11.84 7.90 -3.72
N GLY A 79 12.90 7.14 -3.99
CA GLY A 79 12.83 5.90 -4.78
C GLY A 79 13.50 4.73 -4.10
N ILE A 80 12.91 3.56 -4.27
CA ILE A 80 13.50 2.29 -3.82
C ILE A 80 13.19 1.19 -4.84
N ALA A 81 14.18 0.34 -5.11
CA ALA A 81 13.99 -0.91 -5.83
C ALA A 81 14.90 -1.98 -5.24
N SER A 82 14.54 -3.24 -5.41
CA SER A 82 15.35 -4.37 -4.96
C SER A 82 15.59 -5.38 -6.08
N VAL A 83 16.75 -6.02 -6.03
CA VAL A 83 17.12 -7.17 -6.87
C VAL A 83 17.85 -8.15 -5.94
N ASP A 84 17.25 -9.30 -5.70
CA ASP A 84 17.71 -10.25 -4.67
C ASP A 84 17.91 -9.55 -3.30
N SER A 85 19.16 -9.49 -2.83
CA SER A 85 19.57 -8.80 -1.59
C SER A 85 20.22 -7.45 -1.85
N SER A 86 20.22 -6.94 -3.09
CA SER A 86 20.64 -5.59 -3.41
C SER A 86 19.44 -4.64 -3.33
N VAL A 87 19.61 -3.51 -2.63
CA VAL A 87 18.59 -2.47 -2.53
C VAL A 87 19.16 -1.16 -3.05
N TYR A 88 18.45 -0.53 -3.97
CA TYR A 88 18.80 0.74 -4.56
C TYR A 88 17.92 1.83 -3.96
N LEU A 89 18.52 2.96 -3.59
CA LEU A 89 17.82 4.10 -3.02
C LEU A 89 18.12 5.35 -3.83
N TYR A 90 17.07 6.08 -4.20
CA TYR A 90 17.11 7.42 -4.76
C TYR A 90 16.67 8.42 -3.71
N PHE A 91 17.53 9.37 -3.36
CA PHE A 91 17.16 10.44 -2.43
C PHE A 91 17.94 11.74 -2.67
N THR A 92 17.38 12.84 -2.18
CA THR A 92 18.05 14.15 -2.16
C THR A 92 18.92 14.25 -0.91
N GLU A 93 20.19 13.88 -1.03
CA GLU A 93 21.17 13.92 0.05
C GLU A 93 21.36 15.34 0.58
N ALA A 94 21.50 15.49 1.91
CA ALA A 94 21.75 16.77 2.57
C ALA A 94 22.90 16.68 3.57
N ASN A 95 23.34 17.85 4.04
CA ASN A 95 24.37 17.96 5.07
C ASN A 95 23.86 17.67 6.50
N ALA A 96 22.53 17.65 6.67
CA ALA A 96 21.77 17.31 7.84
C ALA A 96 20.31 17.18 7.40
N ASP A 97 19.46 16.44 8.11
CA ASP A 97 18.03 16.40 7.82
C ASP A 97 17.37 17.79 7.74
N GLY A 98 16.60 18.01 6.66
CA GLY A 98 16.00 19.30 6.32
C GLY A 98 17.02 20.38 5.94
N GLY A 99 18.30 20.04 5.86
CA GLY A 99 19.42 20.91 5.53
C GLY A 99 19.51 21.25 4.04
N LYS A 100 20.65 21.81 3.63
CA LYS A 100 20.88 22.22 2.24
C LYS A 100 21.10 20.97 1.37
N PRO A 101 20.45 20.85 0.21
CA PRO A 101 20.67 19.71 -0.68
C PRO A 101 22.11 19.70 -1.22
N LEU A 102 22.72 18.52 -1.25
CA LEU A 102 23.99 18.22 -1.90
C LEU A 102 23.78 17.72 -3.34
N GLY A 103 22.61 17.15 -3.62
CA GLY A 103 22.20 16.66 -4.93
C GLY A 103 21.25 15.49 -4.79
N ASN A 104 20.67 15.04 -5.89
CA ASN A 104 20.02 13.73 -5.91
C ASN A 104 21.12 12.66 -6.02
N ARG A 105 20.92 11.53 -5.36
CA ARG A 105 21.87 10.43 -5.28
C ARG A 105 21.16 9.11 -5.49
N ILE A 106 21.81 8.21 -6.22
CA ILE A 106 21.44 6.81 -6.24
C ILE A 106 22.54 6.00 -5.58
N TYR A 107 22.17 5.29 -4.52
CA TYR A 107 23.05 4.38 -3.79
C TYR A 107 22.55 2.94 -3.92
N LYS A 108 23.50 1.99 -3.95
CA LYS A 108 23.23 0.56 -3.79
C LYS A 108 23.69 0.10 -2.41
N TYR A 109 22.86 -0.69 -1.74
CA TYR A 109 23.09 -1.28 -0.44
C TYR A 109 22.93 -2.80 -0.53
N GLU A 110 23.56 -3.50 0.41
CA GLU A 110 23.31 -4.91 0.68
C GLU A 110 22.28 -5.03 1.81
N TRP A 111 21.27 -5.87 1.63
CA TRP A 111 20.29 -6.26 2.64
C TRP A 111 20.77 -7.51 3.37
N ASP A 112 21.07 -7.39 4.67
CA ASP A 112 21.54 -8.51 5.49
C ASP A 112 20.42 -9.23 6.27
N GLY A 113 19.16 -8.85 6.03
CA GLY A 113 17.98 -9.31 6.77
C GLY A 113 17.60 -8.45 7.98
N ASN A 114 18.41 -7.46 8.35
CA ASN A 114 18.18 -6.58 9.49
C ASN A 114 18.51 -5.10 9.21
N ALA A 115 19.47 -4.81 8.35
CA ALA A 115 19.91 -3.45 8.00
C ALA A 115 20.32 -3.35 6.53
N LEU A 116 20.30 -2.11 6.01
CA LEU A 116 20.96 -1.77 4.75
C LEU A 116 22.41 -1.41 5.03
N ILE A 117 23.34 -2.20 4.51
CA ILE A 117 24.77 -2.07 4.79
C ILE A 117 25.56 -1.85 3.50
N ASN A 118 26.86 -1.54 3.64
CA ASN A 118 27.82 -1.43 2.54
C ASN A 118 27.35 -0.48 1.40
N PRO A 119 27.08 0.82 1.68
CA PRO A 119 26.63 1.77 0.66
C PRO A 119 27.67 1.95 -0.45
N ILE A 120 27.20 1.90 -1.69
CA ILE A 120 27.96 2.23 -2.89
C ILE A 120 27.22 3.35 -3.62
N LEU A 121 27.85 4.53 -3.76
CA LEU A 121 27.32 5.62 -4.57
C LEU A 121 27.44 5.25 -6.06
N LEU A 122 26.30 5.21 -6.76
CA LEU A 122 26.23 4.87 -8.17
C LEU A 122 26.06 6.12 -9.06
N LYS A 123 25.20 7.06 -8.66
CA LYS A 123 24.93 8.27 -9.46
C LYS A 123 24.88 9.53 -8.60
N GLU A 124 25.49 10.59 -9.14
CA GLU A 124 25.34 11.96 -8.66
C GLU A 124 24.49 12.74 -9.65
N LEU A 125 23.31 13.18 -9.22
CA LEU A 125 22.28 13.70 -10.09
C LEU A 125 21.87 15.14 -9.71
N PRO A 126 21.37 15.94 -10.67
CA PRO A 126 20.79 17.23 -10.38
C PRO A 126 19.59 17.12 -9.44
N SER A 127 19.41 18.12 -8.57
CA SER A 127 18.21 18.26 -7.73
C SER A 127 17.58 19.65 -7.83
N ALA A 128 16.35 19.74 -7.35
CA ALA A 128 15.57 20.98 -7.17
C ALA A 128 14.50 20.76 -6.08
N ASP A 129 13.71 21.80 -5.79
CA ASP A 129 12.59 21.69 -4.84
C ASP A 129 11.37 20.97 -5.46
N TYR A 130 11.36 20.77 -6.78
CA TYR A 130 10.29 20.14 -7.56
C TYR A 130 10.85 19.45 -8.81
N HIS A 131 10.09 18.52 -9.36
CA HIS A 131 10.39 17.68 -10.51
C HIS A 131 11.66 16.86 -10.34
N ASN A 132 11.85 16.25 -9.17
CA ASN A 132 13.00 15.39 -8.92
C ASN A 132 12.83 13.98 -9.52
N GLY A 133 11.59 13.59 -9.84
CA GLY A 133 11.25 12.20 -10.14
C GLY A 133 11.61 11.29 -8.97
N GLY A 134 12.25 10.16 -9.28
CA GLY A 134 12.82 9.26 -8.29
C GLY A 134 12.21 7.87 -8.29
N ALA A 135 11.13 7.59 -9.03
CA ALA A 135 10.61 6.23 -9.15
C ALA A 135 11.68 5.28 -9.72
N MET A 136 11.72 4.05 -9.20
CA MET A 136 12.68 3.03 -9.58
C MET A 136 11.96 1.71 -9.81
N VAL A 137 12.44 0.90 -10.75
CA VAL A 137 11.92 -0.45 -10.99
C VAL A 137 13.01 -1.38 -11.45
N ALA A 138 12.95 -2.65 -11.04
CA ALA A 138 13.80 -3.71 -11.57
C ALA A 138 13.20 -4.31 -12.85
N GLY A 139 14.03 -4.47 -13.88
CA GLY A 139 13.73 -5.20 -15.11
C GLY A 139 13.68 -6.70 -14.91
N LEU A 140 13.21 -7.42 -15.93
CA LEU A 140 13.26 -8.89 -15.97
C LEU A 140 14.68 -9.45 -16.14
N ASP A 141 15.61 -8.57 -16.47
CA ASP A 141 17.05 -8.80 -16.63
C ASP A 141 17.86 -8.36 -15.40
N ASP A 142 17.18 -8.06 -14.29
CA ASP A 142 17.78 -7.56 -13.04
C ASP A 142 18.45 -6.17 -13.17
N GLU A 143 18.31 -5.49 -14.30
CA GLU A 143 18.72 -4.10 -14.47
C GLU A 143 17.73 -3.16 -13.77
N VAL A 144 18.23 -2.17 -13.04
CA VAL A 144 17.38 -1.20 -12.34
C VAL A 144 17.28 0.08 -13.16
N TYR A 145 16.04 0.50 -13.42
CA TYR A 145 15.72 1.75 -14.10
C TYR A 145 15.33 2.79 -13.06
N ALA A 146 15.73 4.04 -13.28
CA ALA A 146 15.33 5.17 -12.45
C ALA A 146 14.92 6.34 -13.34
N VAL A 147 13.83 7.01 -12.97
CA VAL A 147 13.37 8.23 -13.64
C VAL A 147 13.86 9.46 -12.89
N ILE A 148 14.50 10.36 -13.62
CA ILE A 148 14.93 11.66 -13.13
C ILE A 148 14.04 12.69 -13.80
N GLY A 149 13.26 13.45 -13.03
CA GLY A 149 12.44 14.54 -13.57
C GLY A 149 13.29 15.68 -14.14
N ASP A 150 12.68 16.68 -14.76
CA ASP A 150 13.36 17.80 -15.42
C ASP A 150 13.87 18.88 -14.46
N THR A 151 13.61 18.71 -13.16
CA THR A 151 14.03 19.58 -12.05
C THR A 151 13.72 21.07 -12.26
N GLY A 152 12.64 21.38 -13.00
CA GLY A 152 12.20 22.73 -13.32
C GLY A 152 13.04 23.41 -14.40
N ARG A 153 13.78 22.63 -15.20
CA ARG A 153 14.73 23.15 -16.20
C ARG A 153 14.17 23.10 -17.62
N TYR A 154 12.91 22.69 -17.79
CA TYR A 154 12.15 22.75 -19.04
C TYR A 154 12.90 22.10 -20.20
N GLY A 155 13.28 20.83 -19.99
CA GLY A 155 13.98 20.03 -20.99
C GLY A 155 15.31 20.64 -21.44
N LEU A 156 16.15 21.16 -20.52
CA LEU A 156 17.40 21.87 -20.85
C LEU A 156 18.30 21.10 -21.83
N LEU A 157 18.20 19.77 -21.86
CA LEU A 157 19.02 18.88 -22.67
C LEU A 157 18.22 17.98 -23.61
N GLN A 158 16.92 18.21 -23.70
CA GLN A 158 15.96 17.40 -24.44
C GLN A 158 15.24 18.27 -25.44
N ASN A 159 15.02 17.77 -26.65
CA ASN A 159 14.25 18.50 -27.66
C ASN A 159 14.78 19.93 -27.91
N LYS A 160 16.10 20.12 -27.70
CA LYS A 160 16.85 21.34 -28.03
C LYS A 160 17.96 21.00 -29.02
N PRO A 161 18.20 21.85 -30.03
CA PRO A 161 19.34 21.68 -30.93
C PRO A 161 20.66 21.60 -30.14
N LEU A 162 21.50 20.63 -30.48
CA LEU A 162 22.77 20.37 -29.79
C LEU A 162 23.70 21.60 -29.80
N GLU A 163 23.61 22.46 -30.81
CA GLU A 163 24.42 23.68 -30.91
C GLU A 163 24.04 24.75 -29.87
N LEU A 164 22.88 24.63 -29.23
CA LEU A 164 22.43 25.56 -28.20
C LEU A 164 22.87 25.16 -26.79
N LEU A 165 23.45 23.96 -26.63
CA LEU A 165 23.95 23.47 -25.35
C LEU A 165 25.30 24.13 -25.04
N LYS A 166 25.42 24.71 -23.84
CA LYS A 166 26.66 25.29 -23.32
C LYS A 166 27.44 24.25 -22.51
N ASP A 167 28.74 24.45 -22.35
CA ASP A 167 29.60 23.57 -21.54
C ASP A 167 29.15 23.45 -20.07
N SER A 168 28.49 24.49 -19.54
CA SER A 168 27.87 24.47 -18.20
C SER A 168 26.68 23.54 -18.07
N ASP A 169 26.06 23.15 -19.19
CA ASP A 169 24.88 22.28 -19.21
C ASP A 169 25.29 20.80 -19.10
N VAL A 170 26.59 20.49 -19.20
CA VAL A 170 27.14 19.13 -19.08
C VAL A 170 26.93 18.54 -17.69
N THR A 171 27.01 19.35 -16.63
CA THR A 171 26.77 18.90 -15.25
C THR A 171 25.29 18.64 -14.96
N MET A 172 24.41 18.86 -15.95
CA MET A 172 22.96 18.78 -15.82
C MET A 172 22.37 17.68 -16.73
N ARG A 173 23.22 16.81 -17.31
CA ARG A 173 22.90 15.80 -18.34
C ARG A 173 21.90 14.74 -17.91
N ASP A 174 21.98 14.33 -16.67
CA ASP A 174 21.10 13.33 -16.11
C ASP A 174 19.83 13.99 -15.56
N ASN A 175 19.03 14.59 -16.45
CA ASN A 175 17.83 15.35 -16.09
C ASN A 175 16.73 15.08 -17.11
N GLY A 176 15.48 14.87 -16.65
CA GLY A 176 14.31 14.47 -17.45
C GLY A 176 14.54 13.22 -18.32
N VAL A 177 15.22 12.23 -17.75
CA VAL A 177 15.64 11.00 -18.42
C VAL A 177 15.24 9.79 -17.59
N ILE A 178 15.11 8.65 -18.27
CA ILE A 178 15.14 7.34 -17.61
C ILE A 178 16.50 6.72 -17.92
N LEU A 179 17.20 6.30 -16.87
CA LEU A 179 18.52 5.68 -16.98
C LEU A 179 18.53 4.26 -16.40
N GLN A 180 19.44 3.43 -16.89
CA GLN A 180 19.86 2.19 -16.23
C GLN A 180 20.89 2.55 -15.17
N VAL A 181 20.61 2.20 -13.91
CA VAL A 181 21.31 2.71 -12.73
C VAL A 181 22.79 2.31 -12.68
N GLU A 182 23.14 1.08 -13.04
CA GLU A 182 24.53 0.61 -13.04
C GLU A 182 25.24 0.80 -14.39
N SER A 183 24.50 1.20 -15.42
CA SER A 183 25.05 1.40 -16.75
C SER A 183 25.69 2.79 -16.89
N GLU A 184 26.84 2.83 -17.57
CA GLU A 184 27.46 4.07 -18.09
C GLU A 184 27.08 4.30 -19.57
N GLY A 185 26.12 3.54 -20.09
CA GLY A 185 25.61 3.61 -21.45
C GLY A 185 24.74 4.85 -21.72
N PRO A 186 24.10 4.91 -22.90
CA PRO A 186 23.12 5.96 -23.18
C PRO A 186 21.90 5.84 -22.24
N TYR A 187 21.17 6.94 -22.07
CA TYR A 187 19.88 6.91 -21.36
C TYR A 187 18.91 5.97 -22.07
N TYR A 188 18.07 5.30 -21.29
CA TYR A 188 17.02 4.45 -21.82
C TYR A 188 15.92 5.30 -22.47
N ALA A 189 15.52 6.40 -21.83
CA ALA A 189 14.59 7.37 -22.40
C ALA A 189 14.93 8.81 -22.02
N MET A 190 14.28 9.76 -22.69
CA MET A 190 14.41 11.20 -22.42
C MET A 190 13.11 11.95 -22.68
N GLY A 191 13.14 13.27 -22.49
CA GLY A 191 11.97 14.10 -22.76
C GLY A 191 10.95 14.03 -21.64
N ILE A 192 11.35 13.64 -20.43
CA ILE A 192 10.47 13.41 -19.28
C ILE A 192 10.40 14.67 -18.42
N ARG A 193 9.19 15.11 -18.05
CA ARG A 193 8.94 16.25 -17.16
C ARG A 193 9.04 15.87 -15.69
N ASN A 194 8.07 15.14 -15.18
CA ASN A 194 7.99 14.77 -13.78
C ASN A 194 7.23 13.46 -13.65
N SER A 195 7.91 12.40 -13.21
CA SER A 195 7.36 11.05 -13.17
C SER A 195 7.49 10.48 -11.77
N PHE A 196 6.43 9.81 -11.32
CA PHE A 196 6.32 9.21 -10.00
C PHE A 196 6.06 7.70 -10.05
N GLY A 197 6.04 7.10 -11.24
CA GLY A 197 5.79 5.67 -11.40
C GLY A 197 6.59 5.09 -12.55
N LEU A 198 7.19 3.92 -12.31
CA LEU A 198 7.77 3.04 -13.32
C LEU A 198 7.28 1.61 -13.06
N ALA A 199 6.94 0.89 -14.12
CA ALA A 199 6.64 -0.54 -14.03
C ALA A 199 7.18 -1.30 -15.23
N VAL A 200 7.59 -2.54 -15.00
CA VAL A 200 7.99 -3.46 -16.08
C VAL A 200 6.89 -4.48 -16.27
N ASP A 201 6.41 -4.60 -17.51
CA ASP A 201 5.43 -5.62 -17.87
C ASP A 201 6.06 -7.01 -17.68
N PRO A 202 5.53 -7.85 -16.77
CA PRO A 202 6.12 -9.15 -16.46
C PRO A 202 6.06 -10.15 -17.62
N ASN A 203 5.25 -9.90 -18.65
CA ASN A 203 5.10 -10.80 -19.80
C ASN A 203 5.97 -10.39 -21.00
N THR A 204 6.15 -9.09 -21.21
CA THR A 204 6.88 -8.56 -22.38
C THR A 204 8.26 -8.02 -22.05
N GLY A 205 8.49 -7.63 -20.79
CA GLY A 205 9.68 -6.89 -20.35
C GLY A 205 9.66 -5.41 -20.74
N ASN A 206 8.56 -4.91 -21.31
CA ASN A 206 8.42 -3.51 -21.66
C ASN A 206 8.38 -2.63 -20.41
N LEU A 207 9.09 -1.51 -20.43
CA LEU A 207 9.00 -0.48 -19.41
C LEU A 207 7.81 0.43 -19.69
N TRP A 208 7.10 0.82 -18.64
CA TRP A 208 5.99 1.76 -18.64
C TRP A 208 6.25 2.82 -17.58
N ASP A 209 5.82 4.05 -17.85
CA ASP A 209 5.88 5.13 -16.87
C ASP A 209 4.56 5.90 -16.78
N THR A 210 4.44 6.65 -15.68
CA THR A 210 3.48 7.74 -15.57
C THR A 210 4.21 9.06 -15.61
N GLU A 211 3.65 10.05 -16.29
CA GLU A 211 4.22 11.39 -16.36
C GLU A 211 3.16 12.43 -16.01
N ASN A 212 3.53 13.40 -15.17
CA ASN A 212 2.66 14.51 -14.79
C ASN A 212 2.88 15.69 -15.72
N GLY A 213 1.80 16.14 -16.36
CA GLY A 213 1.77 17.33 -17.18
C GLY A 213 1.90 18.61 -16.37
N ASP A 214 1.94 19.73 -17.09
CA ASP A 214 1.93 21.06 -16.47
C ASP A 214 0.50 21.51 -16.15
N ASP A 215 -0.15 22.24 -17.06
CA ASP A 215 -1.55 22.64 -16.91
C ASP A 215 -2.53 21.65 -17.56
N ASN A 216 -2.04 20.77 -18.45
CA ASN A 216 -2.82 19.79 -19.20
C ASN A 216 -2.01 18.51 -19.39
N PHE A 217 -2.74 17.39 -19.53
CA PHE A 217 -2.22 16.07 -19.92
C PHE A 217 -1.23 15.46 -18.93
N ASP A 218 -1.75 14.64 -18.02
CA ASP A 218 -0.93 13.55 -17.45
C ASP A 218 -0.96 12.36 -18.41
N GLU A 219 0.07 11.51 -18.37
CA GLU A 219 0.32 10.47 -19.35
C GLU A 219 0.65 9.12 -18.73
N ILE A 220 0.28 8.06 -19.44
CA ILE A 220 0.90 6.74 -19.32
C ILE A 220 1.65 6.49 -20.63
N ASN A 221 2.94 6.17 -20.57
CA ASN A 221 3.73 5.88 -21.77
C ASN A 221 4.28 4.45 -21.77
N LEU A 222 4.37 3.89 -22.97
CA LEU A 222 5.17 2.71 -23.24
C LEU A 222 6.61 3.14 -23.57
N VAL A 223 7.52 2.91 -22.64
CA VAL A 223 8.89 3.40 -22.72
C VAL A 223 9.78 2.35 -23.41
N GLN A 224 9.95 2.50 -24.72
CA GLN A 224 10.91 1.71 -25.48
C GLN A 224 12.34 2.26 -25.32
N GLU A 225 13.36 1.46 -25.66
CA GLU A 225 14.73 1.97 -25.70
C GLU A 225 14.82 3.14 -26.69
N LYS A 226 15.45 4.23 -26.26
CA LYS A 226 15.54 5.51 -26.99
C LYS A 226 14.21 6.26 -27.12
N PHE A 227 13.24 5.98 -26.26
CA PHE A 227 12.00 6.75 -26.17
C PHE A 227 12.25 8.23 -25.85
N ASN A 228 11.45 9.11 -26.45
CA ASN A 228 11.42 10.54 -26.19
C ASN A 228 9.98 10.99 -25.92
N SER A 229 9.62 11.31 -24.67
CA SER A 229 8.28 11.83 -24.31
C SER A 229 7.94 13.16 -24.99
N GLY A 230 8.94 13.89 -25.50
CA GLY A 230 8.70 15.15 -26.21
C GLY A 230 8.61 16.40 -25.32
N TRP A 231 8.67 16.29 -23.99
CA TRP A 231 8.69 17.46 -23.10
C TRP A 231 9.83 18.42 -23.47
N ILE A 232 9.64 19.74 -23.51
CA ILE A 232 8.39 20.51 -23.29
C ILE A 232 7.59 20.78 -24.58
N ALA A 233 8.10 20.37 -25.74
CA ALA A 233 7.47 20.67 -27.02
C ALA A 233 6.12 19.97 -27.18
N ILE A 234 5.97 18.80 -26.56
CA ILE A 234 4.79 17.95 -26.60
C ILE A 234 4.45 17.51 -25.18
N MET A 235 3.14 17.43 -24.91
CA MET A 235 2.50 16.86 -23.72
C MET A 235 1.05 16.56 -24.14
N GLY A 236 0.61 15.33 -23.94
CA GLY A 236 -0.57 14.73 -24.56
C GLY A 236 -0.33 14.33 -26.02
N PRO A 237 -1.37 13.85 -26.72
CA PRO A 237 -1.26 13.41 -28.10
C PRO A 237 -0.72 14.50 -29.03
N ALA A 238 0.27 14.15 -29.85
CA ALA A 238 0.93 15.11 -30.72
C ALA A 238 0.08 15.52 -31.93
N THR A 239 0.17 16.80 -32.29
CA THR A 239 -0.28 17.27 -33.60
C THR A 239 0.81 17.10 -34.66
N GLU A 240 0.42 16.97 -35.94
CA GLU A 240 1.39 16.91 -37.06
C GLU A 240 2.36 18.10 -37.05
N SER A 241 1.88 19.29 -36.66
CA SER A 241 2.71 20.48 -36.55
C SER A 241 3.74 20.36 -35.43
N GLN A 242 3.37 19.82 -34.26
CA GLN A 242 4.33 19.59 -33.18
C GLN A 242 5.39 18.58 -33.59
N LEU A 243 5.01 17.43 -34.16
CA LEU A 243 5.94 16.41 -34.64
C LEU A 243 6.93 16.98 -35.66
N SER A 244 6.46 17.79 -36.60
CA SER A 244 7.32 18.40 -37.62
C SER A 244 8.35 19.41 -37.06
N ASN A 245 8.09 19.96 -35.87
CA ASN A 245 8.94 20.94 -35.21
C ASN A 245 9.70 20.38 -34.02
N LEU A 246 9.45 19.13 -33.62
CA LEU A 246 10.14 18.48 -32.52
C LEU A 246 11.62 18.31 -32.88
N PRO A 247 12.55 18.97 -32.17
CA PRO A 247 13.96 18.82 -32.49
C PRO A 247 14.40 17.41 -32.10
N GLY A 248 14.86 16.63 -33.08
CA GLY A 248 15.46 15.33 -32.79
C GLY A 248 16.69 15.47 -31.90
N TYR A 249 16.90 14.51 -31.01
CA TYR A 249 18.12 14.40 -30.22
C TYR A 249 18.75 13.03 -30.44
N ARG A 250 19.93 13.00 -31.08
CA ARG A 250 20.63 11.76 -31.46
C ARG A 250 19.69 10.78 -32.18
N ASP A 251 19.58 9.57 -31.65
CA ASP A 251 18.78 8.45 -32.12
C ASP A 251 17.48 8.26 -31.31
N TYR A 252 17.11 9.21 -30.45
CA TYR A 252 15.88 9.13 -29.66
C TYR A 252 14.66 9.49 -30.51
N VAL A 253 13.60 8.70 -30.35
CA VAL A 253 12.39 8.74 -31.17
C VAL A 253 11.20 9.04 -30.28
N TYR A 254 10.39 10.00 -30.71
CA TYR A 254 9.13 10.33 -30.05
C TYR A 254 8.11 9.23 -30.28
N ASP A 255 7.33 8.92 -29.24
CA ASP A 255 6.11 8.13 -29.34
C ASP A 255 4.99 8.83 -28.57
N ASP A 256 3.74 8.65 -29.03
CA ASP A 256 2.58 9.24 -28.35
C ASP A 256 2.27 8.49 -27.03
N PRO A 257 1.65 9.15 -26.05
CA PRO A 257 1.19 8.48 -24.83
C PRO A 257 0.13 7.42 -25.15
N GLU A 258 0.20 6.30 -24.42
CA GLU A 258 -0.78 5.22 -24.55
C GLU A 258 -2.13 5.60 -23.95
N PHE A 259 -2.13 6.53 -23.00
CA PHE A 259 -3.33 7.18 -22.48
C PHE A 259 -3.02 8.54 -21.84
N SER A 260 -3.91 9.52 -21.97
CA SER A 260 -3.74 10.85 -21.37
C SER A 260 -4.97 11.38 -20.65
N TRP A 261 -4.75 12.13 -19.57
CA TRP A 261 -5.78 12.90 -18.86
C TRP A 261 -5.69 14.39 -19.22
N GLU A 262 -6.64 14.92 -20.00
CA GLU A 262 -6.65 16.34 -20.38
C GLU A 262 -6.53 17.27 -19.15
N LYS A 263 -7.19 16.90 -18.06
CA LYS A 263 -7.02 17.54 -16.74
C LYS A 263 -6.03 16.72 -15.89
N PRO A 264 -4.89 17.29 -15.50
CA PRO A 264 -3.95 16.62 -14.60
C PRO A 264 -4.61 16.12 -13.31
N VAL A 265 -4.32 14.87 -12.98
CA VAL A 265 -4.75 14.16 -11.78
C VAL A 265 -3.58 13.88 -10.82
N ALA A 266 -2.35 14.22 -11.23
CA ALA A 266 -1.09 13.86 -10.59
C ALA A 266 -0.96 12.34 -10.47
N LEU A 267 -0.75 11.67 -11.61
CA LEU A 267 -0.50 10.23 -11.66
C LEU A 267 0.76 9.87 -10.85
N THR A 268 0.72 8.72 -10.19
CA THR A 268 1.81 8.22 -9.35
C THR A 268 2.19 6.80 -9.74
N GLY A 269 2.28 5.87 -8.78
CA GLY A 269 2.67 4.49 -9.03
C GLY A 269 1.73 3.75 -9.98
N LEU A 270 2.30 2.80 -10.70
CA LEU A 270 1.61 1.88 -11.58
C LEU A 270 2.16 0.47 -11.36
N ALA A 271 1.31 -0.54 -11.47
CA ALA A 271 1.72 -1.93 -11.32
C ALA A 271 0.88 -2.88 -12.18
N PHE A 272 1.54 -3.85 -12.79
CA PHE A 272 0.89 -4.98 -13.41
C PHE A 272 0.49 -5.99 -12.34
N THR A 273 -0.73 -6.48 -12.39
CA THR A 273 -1.21 -7.48 -11.42
C THR A 273 -1.24 -8.88 -12.01
N LYS A 274 -1.11 -9.88 -11.12
CA LYS A 274 -1.40 -11.27 -11.42
C LYS A 274 -1.91 -11.95 -10.15
N PHE A 275 -3.22 -11.84 -9.91
CA PHE A 275 -3.86 -12.48 -8.77
C PHE A 275 -4.03 -13.97 -9.09
N GLN A 276 -3.36 -14.85 -8.34
CA GLN A 276 -3.34 -16.29 -8.64
C GLN A 276 -4.76 -16.91 -8.62
N GLU A 277 -5.64 -16.39 -7.75
CA GLU A 277 -6.98 -16.91 -7.50
C GLU A 277 -8.07 -16.25 -8.34
N THR A 278 -7.78 -15.10 -8.95
CA THR A 278 -8.69 -14.35 -9.81
C THR A 278 -7.94 -13.83 -11.04
N PRO A 279 -7.72 -14.67 -12.05
CA PRO A 279 -6.91 -14.34 -13.23
C PRO A 279 -7.53 -13.26 -14.13
N ASN A 280 -8.72 -12.74 -13.79
CA ASN A 280 -9.43 -11.68 -14.50
C ASN A 280 -8.64 -10.36 -14.60
N TYR A 281 -7.56 -10.23 -13.82
CA TYR A 281 -6.72 -9.02 -13.76
C TYR A 281 -5.28 -9.27 -14.25
N ASP A 282 -4.95 -10.48 -14.72
CA ASP A 282 -3.60 -10.83 -15.21
C ASP A 282 -3.19 -10.00 -16.43
N ASN A 283 -4.18 -9.46 -17.14
CA ASN A 283 -4.01 -8.60 -18.30
C ASN A 283 -4.33 -7.13 -18.01
N SER A 284 -4.24 -6.71 -16.74
CA SER A 284 -4.52 -5.35 -16.32
C SER A 284 -3.28 -4.61 -15.82
N LEU A 285 -3.22 -3.32 -16.14
CA LEU A 285 -2.32 -2.34 -15.54
C LEU A 285 -3.13 -1.50 -14.54
N PHE A 286 -2.67 -1.40 -13.30
CA PHE A 286 -3.24 -0.52 -12.30
C PHE A 286 -2.41 0.75 -12.22
N VAL A 287 -3.08 1.90 -12.14
CA VAL A 287 -2.44 3.22 -12.12
C VAL A 287 -3.11 4.07 -11.06
N ALA A 288 -2.34 4.81 -10.28
CA ALA A 288 -2.85 5.64 -9.20
C ALA A 288 -2.76 7.13 -9.49
N ASP A 289 -3.57 7.92 -8.76
CA ASP A 289 -3.42 9.36 -8.68
C ASP A 289 -3.35 9.88 -7.23
N CYS A 290 -2.69 11.02 -7.07
CA CYS A 290 -2.61 11.71 -5.79
C CYS A 290 -3.73 12.74 -5.57
N ASN A 291 -4.17 13.47 -6.60
CA ASN A 291 -5.08 14.61 -6.39
C ASN A 291 -6.51 14.20 -6.00
N ASN A 292 -6.95 13.03 -6.44
CA ASN A 292 -8.30 12.52 -6.21
C ASN A 292 -8.31 11.24 -5.36
N GLY A 293 -7.18 10.53 -5.28
CA GLY A 293 -7.07 9.25 -4.61
C GLY A 293 -7.83 8.14 -5.31
N ASN A 294 -7.79 8.16 -6.64
CA ASN A 294 -8.34 7.09 -7.46
C ASN A 294 -7.29 6.03 -7.78
N LEU A 295 -7.76 4.79 -7.84
CA LEU A 295 -7.05 3.69 -8.47
C LEU A 295 -7.77 3.37 -9.77
N TYR A 296 -7.02 3.38 -10.87
CA TYR A 296 -7.47 3.05 -12.21
C TYR A 296 -7.04 1.64 -12.59
N LYS A 297 -7.83 0.98 -13.45
CA LYS A 297 -7.53 -0.31 -14.08
C LYS A 297 -7.67 -0.16 -15.58
N PHE A 298 -6.59 -0.42 -16.30
CA PHE A 298 -6.56 -0.47 -17.75
C PHE A 298 -6.45 -1.92 -18.22
N GLU A 299 -7.33 -2.34 -19.12
CA GLU A 299 -7.22 -3.63 -19.80
C GLU A 299 -6.23 -3.48 -20.96
N LEU A 300 -5.17 -4.28 -20.96
CA LEU A 300 -4.16 -4.23 -22.01
C LEU A 300 -4.70 -4.88 -23.29
N ASN A 301 -4.31 -4.35 -24.45
CA ASN A 301 -4.54 -5.04 -25.71
C ASN A 301 -3.73 -6.35 -25.78
N LYS A 302 -4.01 -7.17 -26.78
CA LYS A 302 -3.36 -8.48 -26.96
C LYS A 302 -1.83 -8.40 -27.04
N GLU A 303 -1.31 -7.36 -27.68
CA GLU A 303 0.12 -7.11 -27.84
C GLU A 303 0.76 -6.49 -26.58
N ARG A 304 -0.04 -6.07 -25.61
CA ARG A 304 0.36 -5.39 -24.36
C ARG A 304 1.20 -4.15 -24.62
N ASN A 305 0.79 -3.36 -25.59
CA ASN A 305 1.41 -2.09 -26.00
C ASN A 305 0.37 -0.97 -26.12
N GLY A 306 -0.69 -1.04 -25.33
CA GLY A 306 -1.83 -0.12 -25.37
C GLY A 306 -3.04 -0.75 -24.68
N PHE A 307 -4.18 -0.10 -24.78
CA PHE A 307 -5.37 -0.45 -24.00
C PHE A 307 -6.59 -0.79 -24.86
N GLU A 308 -7.50 -1.58 -24.29
CA GLU A 308 -8.81 -1.88 -24.88
C GLU A 308 -9.94 -1.18 -24.10
N PHE A 309 -10.74 -0.38 -24.80
CA PHE A 309 -11.87 0.35 -24.22
C PHE A 309 -13.21 0.02 -24.88
N THR A 310 -14.22 -0.16 -24.04
CA THR A 310 -15.62 -0.34 -24.44
C THR A 310 -16.36 1.00 -24.53
N SER A 311 -16.03 1.95 -23.64
CA SER A 311 -16.55 3.31 -23.65
C SER A 311 -16.11 4.04 -24.92
N SER A 312 -17.03 4.74 -25.57
CA SER A 312 -16.68 5.60 -26.71
C SER A 312 -15.86 6.82 -26.29
N TRP A 313 -15.90 7.21 -25.02
CA TRP A 313 -15.19 8.37 -24.48
C TRP A 313 -13.69 8.14 -24.33
N LEU A 314 -13.21 6.90 -24.37
CA LEU A 314 -11.81 6.56 -24.11
C LEU A 314 -11.08 6.04 -25.37
N LYS A 315 -11.78 5.95 -26.51
CA LYS A 315 -11.26 5.29 -27.73
C LYS A 315 -10.19 6.08 -28.48
N ASP A 316 -10.09 7.36 -28.21
CA ASP A 316 -9.01 8.22 -28.69
C ASP A 316 -7.84 8.27 -27.71
N ASN A 317 -7.84 7.41 -26.69
CA ASN A 317 -6.84 7.31 -25.62
C ASN A 317 -6.69 8.59 -24.79
N VAL A 318 -7.70 9.47 -24.80
CA VAL A 318 -7.72 10.69 -23.97
C VAL A 318 -9.00 10.73 -23.16
N ILE A 319 -8.90 11.00 -21.87
CA ILE A 319 -10.06 11.44 -21.10
C ILE A 319 -10.13 12.97 -21.08
N ASN A 320 -11.16 13.51 -21.72
CA ASN A 320 -11.42 14.94 -21.76
C ASN A 320 -12.16 15.42 -20.49
N ARG A 321 -12.06 16.72 -20.18
CA ARG A 321 -12.58 17.35 -18.94
C ARG A 321 -14.05 17.09 -18.62
N ASN A 322 -14.88 16.82 -19.63
CA ASN A 322 -16.33 16.64 -19.48
C ASN A 322 -16.80 15.21 -19.75
N GLU A 323 -15.87 14.26 -19.79
CA GLU A 323 -16.14 12.85 -20.04
C GLU A 323 -16.09 12.03 -18.75
N THR A 324 -16.56 10.79 -18.83
CA THR A 324 -16.59 9.88 -17.67
C THR A 324 -15.44 8.88 -17.69
N MET A 325 -14.87 8.62 -16.52
CA MET A 325 -13.84 7.61 -16.27
C MET A 325 -14.41 6.32 -15.67
N ASP A 326 -15.74 6.13 -15.66
CA ASP A 326 -16.40 4.99 -14.98
C ASP A 326 -15.86 3.62 -15.41
N GLU A 327 -15.40 3.47 -16.66
CA GLU A 327 -14.81 2.23 -17.17
C GLU A 327 -13.47 1.89 -16.51
N ILE A 328 -12.64 2.90 -16.26
CA ILE A 328 -11.27 2.70 -15.77
C ILE A 328 -11.15 2.87 -14.25
N ILE A 329 -12.09 3.53 -13.57
CA ILE A 329 -12.04 3.65 -12.10
C ILE A 329 -12.40 2.31 -11.44
N VAL A 330 -11.40 1.70 -10.78
CA VAL A 330 -11.57 0.46 -10.01
C VAL A 330 -11.69 0.72 -8.51
N GLY A 331 -11.15 1.84 -8.01
CA GLY A 331 -11.30 2.22 -6.62
C GLY A 331 -11.10 3.71 -6.35
N THR A 332 -11.66 4.19 -5.24
CA THR A 332 -11.60 5.61 -4.84
C THR A 332 -11.49 5.74 -3.33
N GLY A 333 -11.12 6.94 -2.86
CA GLY A 333 -11.09 7.26 -1.42
C GLY A 333 -9.81 6.82 -0.72
N PHE A 334 -8.75 6.51 -1.47
CA PHE A 334 -7.46 6.13 -0.90
C PHE A 334 -6.66 7.31 -0.33
N GLY A 335 -7.12 8.55 -0.51
CA GLY A 335 -6.29 9.73 -0.28
C GLY A 335 -5.20 9.86 -1.34
N CYS A 336 -4.20 10.71 -1.15
CA CYS A 336 -3.10 10.83 -2.11
C CYS A 336 -2.31 9.52 -2.16
N ILE A 337 -2.50 8.75 -3.23
CA ILE A 337 -1.74 7.52 -3.47
C ILE A 337 -0.39 7.94 -4.04
N SER A 338 0.69 7.54 -3.38
CA SER A 338 2.06 7.83 -3.85
C SER A 338 2.66 6.67 -4.61
N ASP A 339 2.19 5.45 -4.36
CA ASP A 339 2.74 4.26 -5.00
C ASP A 339 1.75 3.09 -5.02
N VAL A 340 1.93 2.19 -5.97
CA VAL A 340 1.18 0.94 -6.12
C VAL A 340 2.15 -0.17 -6.49
N GLU A 341 2.16 -1.24 -5.71
CA GLU A 341 3.14 -2.31 -5.86
C GLU A 341 2.52 -3.70 -5.86
N ARG A 342 3.09 -4.61 -6.66
CA ARG A 342 2.66 -6.02 -6.66
C ARG A 342 3.52 -6.82 -5.69
N GLY A 343 2.88 -7.44 -4.71
CA GLY A 343 3.54 -8.34 -3.78
C GLY A 343 3.91 -9.70 -4.38
N PRO A 344 4.91 -10.40 -3.82
CA PRO A 344 5.27 -11.76 -4.20
C PRO A 344 4.13 -12.77 -3.91
N ASP A 345 3.25 -12.43 -2.97
CA ASP A 345 2.00 -13.13 -2.70
C ASP A 345 0.94 -12.97 -3.81
N GLY A 346 1.19 -12.10 -4.79
CA GLY A 346 0.30 -11.83 -5.91
C GLY A 346 -0.76 -10.76 -5.63
N PHE A 347 -0.72 -10.11 -4.47
CA PHE A 347 -1.65 -9.04 -4.11
C PHE A 347 -1.12 -7.67 -4.55
N LEU A 348 -2.04 -6.69 -4.55
CA LEU A 348 -1.71 -5.31 -4.89
C LEU A 348 -1.65 -4.49 -3.61
N TYR A 349 -0.60 -3.71 -3.44
CA TYR A 349 -0.37 -2.85 -2.29
C TYR A 349 -0.48 -1.40 -2.74
N VAL A 350 -1.22 -0.58 -2.02
CA VAL A 350 -1.47 0.84 -2.35
C VAL A 350 -0.94 1.69 -1.19
N VAL A 351 0.10 2.48 -1.46
CA VAL A 351 0.71 3.37 -0.48
C VAL A 351 -0.04 4.69 -0.48
N SER A 352 -0.73 4.99 0.61
CA SER A 352 -1.42 6.27 0.80
C SER A 352 -0.57 7.22 1.63
N LEU A 353 -0.05 8.25 0.97
CA LEU A 353 0.78 9.29 1.55
C LEU A 353 -0.02 10.18 2.50
N SER A 354 -1.26 10.55 2.14
CA SER A 354 -2.07 11.45 2.96
C SER A 354 -2.66 10.74 4.19
N GLU A 355 -2.96 9.46 4.10
CA GLU A 355 -3.55 8.70 5.20
C GLU A 355 -2.49 8.05 6.11
N GLY A 356 -1.24 7.90 5.64
CA GLY A 356 -0.21 7.18 6.38
C GLY A 356 -0.55 5.70 6.54
N VAL A 357 -1.07 5.11 5.46
CA VAL A 357 -1.57 3.73 5.42
C VAL A 357 -1.06 3.04 4.16
N ILE A 358 -0.66 1.78 4.30
CA ILE A 358 -0.53 0.86 3.17
C ILE A 358 -1.79 0.00 3.17
N TYR A 359 -2.55 0.09 2.09
CA TYR A 359 -3.69 -0.78 1.83
C TYR A 359 -3.23 -2.00 1.04
N ARG A 360 -3.89 -3.13 1.25
CA ARG A 360 -3.71 -4.35 0.45
C ARG A 360 -5.02 -4.70 -0.22
N ILE A 361 -4.98 -4.89 -1.53
CA ILE A 361 -6.10 -5.32 -2.35
C ILE A 361 -5.87 -6.78 -2.72
N LEU A 362 -6.86 -7.60 -2.40
CA LEU A 362 -6.80 -9.05 -2.57
C LEU A 362 -8.14 -9.63 -3.01
N PRO A 363 -8.14 -10.83 -3.61
CA PRO A 363 -9.37 -11.51 -3.98
C PRO A 363 -10.30 -11.79 -2.80
N LYS A 364 -11.59 -11.51 -2.95
CA LYS A 364 -12.61 -11.76 -1.93
C LYS A 364 -12.77 -13.25 -1.61
N ASN A 365 -12.54 -14.11 -2.59
CA ASN A 365 -12.60 -15.56 -2.40
C ASN A 365 -11.45 -16.07 -1.51
N LEU A 366 -10.32 -15.37 -1.42
CA LEU A 366 -9.29 -15.69 -0.45
C LEU A 366 -9.83 -15.48 0.97
N LEU A 367 -10.60 -14.44 1.27
CA LEU A 367 -11.33 -14.35 2.55
C LEU A 367 -12.40 -15.44 2.76
N SER A 368 -12.81 -16.14 1.69
CA SER A 368 -13.69 -17.31 1.80
C SER A 368 -12.92 -18.64 1.98
N LEU A 369 -11.62 -18.65 1.68
CA LEU A 369 -10.71 -19.79 1.80
C LEU A 369 -9.78 -19.67 3.03
N THR A 370 -9.47 -18.45 3.44
CA THR A 370 -8.90 -18.05 4.72
C THR A 370 -10.01 -17.40 5.51
N ASP A 371 -10.63 -18.22 6.36
CA ASP A 371 -11.33 -17.87 7.61
C ASP A 371 -12.03 -16.47 7.67
N PRO A 372 -13.37 -16.38 7.78
CA PRO A 372 -14.16 -15.12 7.76
C PRO A 372 -13.91 -14.15 8.94
N ASN A 373 -12.70 -14.11 9.52
CA ASN A 373 -12.36 -13.46 10.78
C ASN A 373 -11.25 -12.41 10.71
N ILE A 374 -10.83 -11.98 9.52
CA ILE A 374 -9.90 -10.86 9.35
C ILE A 374 -10.66 -9.61 8.87
N ASP A 375 -11.67 -9.22 9.65
CA ASP A 375 -12.04 -7.83 9.84
C ASP A 375 -12.63 -7.73 11.26
N GLY A 376 -11.81 -7.28 12.22
CA GLY A 376 -12.23 -7.07 13.61
C GLY A 376 -13.05 -8.21 14.26
N GLY A 377 -12.60 -9.47 14.12
CA GLY A 377 -13.28 -10.70 14.54
C GLY A 377 -14.58 -10.53 15.36
N GLY A 378 -15.73 -10.77 14.74
CA GLY A 378 -17.02 -10.64 15.41
C GLY A 378 -17.24 -11.67 16.52
N CYS A 379 -17.98 -11.32 17.57
CA CYS A 379 -18.39 -12.27 18.61
C CYS A 379 -19.49 -13.22 18.10
N LEU A 380 -19.20 -14.08 17.10
CA LEU A 380 -20.16 -14.86 16.30
C LEU A 380 -21.20 -15.61 17.15
N ILE A 381 -20.75 -16.33 18.19
CA ILE A 381 -21.62 -17.05 19.12
C ILE A 381 -22.54 -16.06 19.85
N ALA A 382 -21.97 -15.03 20.48
CA ALA A 382 -22.77 -14.05 21.23
C ALA A 382 -23.75 -13.28 20.32
N THR A 383 -23.35 -12.93 19.10
CA THR A 383 -24.21 -12.30 18.10
C THR A 383 -25.37 -13.23 17.73
N ALA A 384 -25.12 -14.52 17.50
CA ALA A 384 -26.18 -15.50 17.22
C ALA A 384 -27.12 -15.69 18.43
N THR A 385 -26.55 -15.75 19.64
CA THR A 385 -27.27 -15.89 20.91
C THR A 385 -28.17 -14.70 21.22
N TYR A 386 -27.67 -13.47 21.11
CA TYR A 386 -28.41 -12.25 21.47
C TYR A 386 -29.12 -11.60 20.27
N GLY A 387 -28.91 -12.13 19.07
CA GLY A 387 -29.67 -11.80 17.87
C GLY A 387 -29.25 -10.51 17.15
N SER A 388 -28.22 -9.81 17.64
CA SER A 388 -27.69 -8.62 16.99
C SER A 388 -26.28 -8.30 17.46
N GLU A 389 -25.45 -7.79 16.56
CA GLU A 389 -24.15 -7.22 16.90
C GLU A 389 -24.27 -5.96 17.77
N LEU A 390 -25.40 -5.27 17.70
CA LEU A 390 -25.71 -4.08 18.50
C LEU A 390 -26.33 -4.42 19.86
N SER A 391 -26.47 -5.71 20.19
CA SER A 391 -26.95 -6.11 21.52
C SER A 391 -25.97 -5.66 22.60
N SER A 392 -26.50 -5.27 23.77
CA SER A 392 -25.66 -4.74 24.86
C SER A 392 -24.58 -5.73 25.31
N GLN A 393 -24.88 -7.03 25.28
CA GLN A 393 -23.93 -8.08 25.61
C GLN A 393 -22.78 -8.17 24.61
N VAL A 394 -23.05 -8.04 23.31
CA VAL A 394 -22.02 -8.09 22.26
C VAL A 394 -21.18 -6.82 22.27
N GLN A 395 -21.81 -5.66 22.46
CA GLN A 395 -21.10 -4.38 22.58
C GLN A 395 -20.16 -4.37 23.79
N GLN A 396 -20.59 -4.92 24.93
CA GLN A 396 -19.71 -5.06 26.11
C GLN A 396 -18.45 -5.88 25.82
N LEU A 397 -18.56 -6.96 25.05
CA LEU A 397 -17.40 -7.78 24.67
C LEU A 397 -16.47 -7.03 23.72
N ARG A 398 -17.03 -6.29 22.75
CA ARG A 398 -16.26 -5.46 21.81
C ARG A 398 -15.53 -4.34 22.53
N GLU A 399 -16.22 -3.60 23.40
CA GLU A 399 -15.62 -2.52 24.19
C GLU A 399 -14.49 -3.04 25.08
N LEU A 400 -14.68 -4.17 25.76
CA LEU A 400 -13.62 -4.80 26.56
C LEU A 400 -12.39 -5.15 25.71
N ARG A 401 -12.62 -5.77 24.54
CA ARG A 401 -11.56 -6.15 23.60
C ARG A 401 -10.82 -4.91 23.10
N ASP A 402 -11.55 -3.97 22.52
CA ASP A 402 -10.99 -2.85 21.76
C ASP A 402 -10.42 -1.78 22.68
N ASN A 403 -11.12 -1.45 23.77
CA ASN A 403 -10.72 -0.36 24.66
C ASN A 403 -9.80 -0.78 25.79
N SER A 404 -9.63 -2.08 26.03
CA SER A 404 -8.85 -2.56 27.18
C SER A 404 -7.83 -3.64 26.80
N LEU A 405 -8.23 -4.74 26.17
CA LEU A 405 -7.31 -5.85 25.87
C LEU A 405 -6.30 -5.47 24.76
N LEU A 406 -6.78 -4.96 23.63
CA LEU A 406 -5.95 -4.62 22.47
C LEU A 406 -5.04 -3.40 22.71
N LYS A 407 -5.25 -2.64 23.80
CA LYS A 407 -4.35 -1.55 24.19
C LYS A 407 -3.06 -2.00 24.86
N THR A 408 -2.93 -3.29 25.19
CA THR A 408 -1.75 -3.84 25.87
C THR A 408 -1.11 -4.95 25.05
N LYS A 409 0.21 -5.11 25.19
CA LYS A 409 0.95 -6.19 24.50
C LYS A 409 0.47 -7.57 24.93
N PHE A 410 0.23 -7.75 26.23
CA PHE A 410 -0.26 -9.02 26.78
C PHE A 410 -1.69 -9.33 26.30
N GLY A 411 -2.60 -8.35 26.35
CA GLY A 411 -3.97 -8.53 25.88
C GLY A 411 -4.03 -8.81 24.38
N SER A 412 -3.23 -8.11 23.56
CA SER A 412 -3.13 -8.36 22.13
C SER A 412 -2.60 -9.77 21.81
N SER A 413 -1.54 -10.21 22.49
CA SER A 413 -0.98 -11.56 22.32
C SER A 413 -1.95 -12.65 22.75
N PHE A 414 -2.70 -12.42 23.84
CA PHE A 414 -3.78 -13.31 24.26
C PHE A 414 -4.88 -13.38 23.20
N MET A 415 -5.29 -12.24 22.64
CA MET A 415 -6.33 -12.17 21.62
C MET A 415 -5.94 -12.91 20.34
N VAL A 416 -4.67 -12.93 19.95
CA VAL A 416 -4.18 -13.73 18.81
C VAL A 416 -4.44 -15.22 19.04
N GLY A 417 -3.95 -15.78 20.15
CA GLY A 417 -4.15 -17.20 20.46
C GLY A 417 -5.61 -17.55 20.77
N PHE A 418 -6.35 -16.64 21.41
CA PHE A 418 -7.78 -16.80 21.65
C PHE A 418 -8.56 -16.84 20.34
N ASN A 419 -8.27 -15.94 19.39
CA ASN A 419 -8.96 -15.87 18.11
C ASN A 419 -8.75 -17.16 17.31
N GLU A 420 -7.51 -17.64 17.22
CA GLU A 420 -7.19 -18.91 16.54
C GLU A 420 -8.04 -20.07 17.09
N PHE A 421 -8.15 -20.19 18.42
CA PHE A 421 -8.98 -21.21 19.05
C PHE A 421 -10.48 -20.96 18.89
N TYR A 422 -10.95 -19.73 19.12
CA TYR A 422 -12.37 -19.37 19.11
C TYR A 422 -12.97 -19.53 17.72
N TYR A 423 -12.27 -19.09 16.68
CA TYR A 423 -12.75 -19.14 15.31
C TYR A 423 -12.65 -20.52 14.67
N SER A 424 -11.84 -21.43 15.24
CA SER A 424 -11.81 -22.83 14.80
C SER A 424 -13.15 -23.57 15.01
N PHE A 425 -14.07 -23.06 15.83
CA PHE A 425 -15.37 -23.69 16.09
C PHE A 425 -16.58 -22.74 16.15
N SER A 426 -16.37 -21.45 16.42
CA SER A 426 -17.48 -20.51 16.63
C SER A 426 -18.43 -20.32 15.44
N PRO A 427 -18.00 -20.36 14.15
CA PRO A 427 -18.94 -20.28 13.03
C PRO A 427 -19.94 -21.43 13.02
N THR A 428 -19.47 -22.67 13.27
CA THR A 428 -20.30 -23.86 13.32
C THR A 428 -21.34 -23.78 14.44
N ILE A 429 -20.94 -23.31 15.63
CA ILE A 429 -21.86 -23.12 16.75
C ILE A 429 -22.89 -22.02 16.43
N ALA A 430 -22.45 -20.89 15.90
CA ALA A 430 -23.34 -19.78 15.54
C ALA A 430 -24.38 -20.19 14.48
N ASP A 431 -23.99 -21.00 13.49
CA ASP A 431 -24.90 -21.55 12.49
C ASP A 431 -25.95 -22.49 13.13
N TRP A 432 -25.53 -23.35 14.06
CA TRP A 432 -26.44 -24.21 14.81
C TRP A 432 -27.44 -23.43 15.66
N GLU A 433 -27.01 -22.33 16.28
CA GLU A 433 -27.91 -21.43 17.03
C GLU A 433 -28.97 -20.79 16.13
N ARG A 434 -28.61 -20.38 14.91
CA ARG A 434 -29.57 -19.80 13.95
C ARG A 434 -30.60 -20.82 13.48
N GLN A 435 -30.21 -22.10 13.37
CA GLN A 435 -31.08 -23.17 12.89
C GLN A 435 -31.94 -23.80 14.00
N ASN A 436 -31.51 -23.72 15.26
CA ASN A 436 -32.17 -24.39 16.38
C ASN A 436 -32.41 -23.44 17.57
N PRO A 437 -33.66 -22.95 17.75
CA PRO A 437 -34.02 -22.05 18.85
C PRO A 437 -33.79 -22.63 20.26
N VAL A 438 -33.92 -23.95 20.44
CA VAL A 438 -33.68 -24.61 21.74
C VAL A 438 -32.18 -24.63 22.04
N PHE A 439 -31.35 -24.92 21.04
CA PHE A 439 -29.90 -24.88 21.17
C PHE A 439 -29.42 -23.47 21.49
N LYS A 440 -29.95 -22.45 20.79
CA LYS A 440 -29.69 -21.04 21.09
C LYS A 440 -29.98 -20.66 22.54
N GLU A 441 -31.12 -21.05 23.09
CA GLU A 441 -31.43 -20.76 24.51
C GLU A 441 -30.52 -21.54 25.47
N ALA A 442 -30.09 -22.75 25.13
CA ALA A 442 -29.10 -23.49 25.92
C ALA A 442 -27.73 -22.79 25.91
N VAL A 443 -27.26 -22.34 24.74
CA VAL A 443 -26.03 -21.55 24.61
C VAL A 443 -26.15 -20.24 25.40
N LYS A 444 -27.28 -19.54 25.31
CA LYS A 444 -27.55 -18.33 26.10
C LYS A 444 -27.41 -18.54 27.59
N ILE A 445 -28.01 -19.60 28.13
CA ILE A 445 -27.88 -19.96 29.54
C ILE A 445 -26.42 -20.27 29.87
N ALA A 446 -25.72 -20.97 28.98
CA ALA A 446 -24.33 -21.33 29.17
C ALA A 446 -23.40 -20.10 29.19
N ILE A 447 -23.54 -19.13 28.29
CA ILE A 447 -22.58 -18.01 28.17
C ILE A 447 -22.91 -16.79 29.04
N THR A 448 -24.16 -16.64 29.49
CA THR A 448 -24.58 -15.46 30.28
C THR A 448 -23.77 -15.25 31.58
N PRO A 449 -23.46 -16.29 32.38
CA PRO A 449 -22.62 -16.12 33.57
C PRO A 449 -21.21 -15.61 33.25
N MET A 450 -20.60 -16.13 32.18
CA MET A 450 -19.29 -15.68 31.70
C MET A 450 -19.31 -14.21 31.29
N ILE A 451 -20.25 -13.79 30.44
CA ILE A 451 -20.38 -12.39 30.01
C ILE A 451 -20.62 -11.47 31.21
N SER A 452 -21.44 -11.92 32.16
CA SER A 452 -21.69 -11.18 33.41
C SER A 452 -20.41 -11.00 34.23
N SER A 453 -19.57 -12.04 34.32
CA SER A 453 -18.27 -11.95 35.00
C SER A 453 -17.29 -11.02 34.29
N LEU A 454 -17.28 -11.02 32.96
CA LEU A 454 -16.44 -10.16 32.14
C LEU A 454 -16.85 -8.69 32.26
N SER A 455 -18.13 -8.40 32.47
CA SER A 455 -18.60 -7.01 32.65
C SER A 455 -18.01 -6.33 33.89
N ILE A 456 -17.50 -7.09 34.88
CA ILE A 456 -16.77 -6.55 36.04
C ILE A 456 -15.51 -5.79 35.57
N LEU A 457 -14.88 -6.24 34.48
CA LEU A 457 -13.68 -5.61 33.95
C LEU A 457 -13.92 -4.21 33.38
N ASN A 458 -15.17 -3.85 33.06
CA ASN A 458 -15.50 -2.49 32.63
C ASN A 458 -15.50 -1.47 33.78
N TYR A 459 -15.41 -1.95 35.03
CA TYR A 459 -15.41 -1.11 36.24
C TYR A 459 -14.04 -1.04 36.91
N VAL A 460 -13.02 -1.68 36.35
CA VAL A 460 -11.66 -1.64 36.86
C VAL A 460 -10.75 -1.00 35.82
N ASP A 461 -9.77 -0.26 36.30
CA ASP A 461 -8.81 0.43 35.44
C ASP A 461 -7.74 -0.55 34.94
N MET A 462 -7.58 -0.65 33.61
CA MET A 462 -6.68 -1.60 32.93
C MET A 462 -5.64 -0.87 32.06
N ASP A 463 -5.16 0.27 32.54
CA ASP A 463 -4.15 1.13 31.91
C ASP A 463 -2.71 0.57 31.83
N SER A 464 -2.46 -0.61 32.42
CA SER A 464 -1.11 -1.16 32.55
C SER A 464 -1.08 -2.67 32.35
N GLU A 465 0.04 -3.17 31.79
CA GLU A 465 0.21 -4.59 31.45
C GLU A 465 0.03 -5.51 32.66
N VAL A 466 0.54 -5.10 33.83
CA VAL A 466 0.43 -5.85 35.08
C VAL A 466 -1.03 -5.99 35.51
N LYS A 467 -1.84 -4.92 35.36
CA LYS A 467 -3.26 -4.95 35.75
C LYS A 467 -4.07 -5.87 34.83
N VAL A 468 -3.88 -5.78 33.51
CA VAL A 468 -4.54 -6.67 32.53
C VAL A 468 -4.23 -8.14 32.83
N PHE A 469 -2.96 -8.45 33.12
CA PHE A 469 -2.52 -9.79 33.47
C PHE A 469 -3.21 -10.32 34.75
N VAL A 470 -3.18 -9.54 35.84
CA VAL A 470 -3.75 -9.94 37.13
C VAL A 470 -5.26 -10.12 37.03
N TYR A 471 -5.98 -9.16 36.44
CA TYR A 471 -7.43 -9.25 36.29
C TYR A 471 -7.84 -10.38 35.36
N GLY A 472 -7.08 -10.64 34.28
CA GLY A 472 -7.29 -11.78 33.41
C GLY A 472 -7.25 -13.12 34.16
N ILE A 473 -6.23 -13.34 35.00
CA ILE A 473 -6.12 -14.56 35.81
C ILE A 473 -7.29 -14.71 36.78
N VAL A 474 -7.71 -13.61 37.42
CA VAL A 474 -8.84 -13.63 38.36
C VAL A 474 -10.14 -14.04 37.64
N ILE A 475 -10.41 -13.46 36.47
CA ILE A 475 -11.62 -13.78 35.71
C ILE A 475 -11.61 -15.20 35.16
N ILE A 476 -10.46 -15.69 34.66
CA ILE A 476 -10.33 -17.09 34.24
C ILE A 476 -10.62 -18.02 35.41
N SER A 477 -10.04 -17.73 36.58
CA SER A 477 -10.25 -18.54 37.81
C SER A 477 -11.71 -18.53 38.25
N LEU A 478 -12.37 -17.37 38.18
CA LEU A 478 -13.80 -17.22 38.49
C LEU A 478 -14.66 -18.07 37.55
N ASN A 479 -14.39 -18.02 36.24
CA ASN A 479 -15.11 -18.82 35.25
C ASN A 479 -14.90 -20.32 35.45
N VAL A 480 -13.66 -20.76 35.69
CA VAL A 480 -13.38 -22.18 36.01
C VAL A 480 -14.18 -22.63 37.25
N GLY A 481 -14.24 -21.78 38.28
CA GLY A 481 -15.06 -22.02 39.47
C GLY A 481 -16.54 -22.19 39.16
N MET A 482 -17.11 -21.31 38.34
CA MET A 482 -18.53 -21.34 37.96
C MET A 482 -18.90 -22.56 37.12
N TYR A 483 -18.10 -22.93 36.12
CA TYR A 483 -18.46 -23.97 35.15
C TYR A 483 -18.07 -25.38 35.58
N PHE A 484 -17.06 -25.54 36.43
CA PHE A 484 -16.54 -26.87 36.79
C PHE A 484 -16.67 -27.18 38.27
N VAL A 485 -16.29 -26.24 39.15
CA VAL A 485 -16.22 -26.50 40.59
C VAL A 485 -17.62 -26.52 41.22
N ALA A 486 -18.44 -25.50 40.97
CA ALA A 486 -19.78 -25.43 41.55
C ALA A 486 -20.68 -26.61 41.11
N PRO A 487 -20.74 -27.00 39.83
CA PRO A 487 -21.48 -28.19 39.41
C PRO A 487 -20.95 -29.48 40.04
N ALA A 488 -19.62 -29.64 40.15
CA ALA A 488 -19.04 -30.84 40.78
C ALA A 488 -19.44 -30.96 42.26
N ILE A 489 -19.42 -29.86 43.03
CA ILE A 489 -19.86 -29.84 44.43
C ILE A 489 -21.34 -30.23 44.54
N VAL A 490 -22.20 -29.68 43.66
CA VAL A 490 -23.63 -30.02 43.62
C VAL A 490 -23.84 -31.50 43.32
N ILE A 491 -23.14 -32.05 42.33
CA ILE A 491 -23.23 -33.47 41.95
C ILE A 491 -22.80 -34.37 43.11
N VAL A 492 -21.69 -34.05 43.78
CA VAL A 492 -21.20 -34.81 44.95
C VAL A 492 -22.22 -34.76 46.09
N ASN A 493 -22.77 -33.58 46.40
CA ASN A 493 -23.77 -33.42 47.45
C ASN A 493 -25.09 -34.16 47.13
N ILE A 494 -25.55 -34.13 45.88
CA ILE A 494 -26.74 -34.88 45.45
C ILE A 494 -26.48 -36.39 45.54
N ARG A 495 -25.30 -36.86 45.11
CA ARG A 495 -24.90 -38.26 45.21
C ARG A 495 -24.86 -38.71 46.67
N ASP A 496 -24.31 -37.89 47.57
CA ASP A 496 -24.27 -38.18 49.00
C ASP A 496 -25.67 -38.17 49.64
N LEU A 497 -26.56 -37.28 49.23
CA LEU A 497 -27.97 -37.26 49.64
C LEU A 497 -28.74 -38.50 49.15
N TYR A 498 -28.49 -38.94 47.93
CA TYR A 498 -29.07 -40.17 47.37
C TYR A 498 -28.58 -41.41 48.13
N ASN A 499 -27.26 -41.50 48.37
CA ASN A 499 -26.65 -42.61 49.12
C ASN A 499 -27.07 -42.68 50.60
N ARG A 500 -27.44 -41.53 51.20
CA ARG A 500 -28.00 -41.47 52.57
C ARG A 500 -29.48 -41.87 52.64
N LYS A 501 -30.23 -41.81 51.53
CA LYS A 501 -31.63 -42.25 51.44
C LYS A 501 -31.78 -43.74 51.12
N SER A 502 -30.72 -44.38 50.63
CA SER A 502 -30.67 -45.81 50.29
C SER A 502 -30.06 -46.70 51.39
N ARG A 503 -29.80 -46.13 52.57
CA ARG A 503 -29.53 -46.82 53.84
C ARG A 503 -30.68 -46.52 54.79
#